data_AF-A0A929HZ60-F1
#
_entry.id   AF-A0A929HZ60-F1
#
_cell.length_a   1.000
_cell.length_b   1.000
_cell.length_c   1.000
_cell.angle_alpha   90.00
_cell.angle_beta   90.00
_cell.angle_gamma   90.00
#
_symmetry.space_group_name_H-M   'P 1'
#
loop_
_entity.id
_entity.type
_entity.pdbx_description
1 polymer ?
#
loop_
_entity_poly.entity_id
_entity_poly.type
_entity_poly.pdbx_seq_one_letter_code
_entity_poly.pdbx_strand_id
1 'polypeptide(L)'
;MSKNIYDTLKKALEEKISSHNLADQPIDITCKALSARQAIGTPDHDDYPIIKGKEVMVEADFLNAKGQSFTDEFENRAYRVKDLLSMDLSTNRKRASFIAGLNAVYRYLGLADKTIHCKDKEPVLCAKKLSDIIQKDSKVLLVGHQPRFLEKFASHCQVRAVDLDQENVGKDFFAVTIEPEEHTKEAINWCDMIFATGSTIVNNTIS
;
A
#
# COMPACT_ATOMS: atom_id res chain seq x y z
N MET A 1 -13.72 -17.59 -13.77
CA MET A 1 -13.41 -17.23 -12.38
C MET A 1 -12.10 -16.47 -12.41
N SER A 2 -12.11 -15.18 -12.05
CA SER A 2 -10.85 -14.45 -11.88
C SER A 2 -10.04 -15.15 -10.78
N LYS A 3 -8.78 -15.41 -11.06
CA LYS A 3 -7.88 -16.04 -10.10
C LYS A 3 -7.71 -15.07 -8.92
N ASN A 4 -7.91 -15.53 -7.69
CA ASN A 4 -7.69 -14.68 -6.52
C ASN A 4 -6.22 -14.19 -6.53
N ILE A 5 -6.00 -12.88 -6.40
CA ILE A 5 -4.66 -12.29 -6.44
C ILE A 5 -3.74 -12.92 -5.39
N TYR A 6 -4.26 -13.29 -4.21
CA TYR A 6 -3.45 -13.87 -3.16
C TYR A 6 -2.91 -15.26 -3.52
N ASP A 7 -3.64 -16.06 -4.30
CA ASP A 7 -3.12 -17.35 -4.78
C ASP A 7 -1.93 -17.14 -5.71
N THR A 8 -2.00 -16.08 -6.54
CA THR A 8 -0.90 -15.69 -7.41
C THR A 8 0.30 -15.22 -6.59
N LEU A 9 0.09 -14.39 -5.56
CA LEU A 9 1.15 -13.92 -4.67
C LEU A 9 1.78 -15.06 -3.87
N LYS A 10 0.97 -15.98 -3.31
CA LYS A 10 1.46 -17.15 -2.59
C LYS A 10 2.30 -18.06 -3.47
N LYS A 11 1.84 -18.34 -4.69
CA LYS A 11 2.59 -19.15 -5.64
C LYS A 11 3.93 -18.48 -6.00
N ALA A 12 3.91 -17.17 -6.29
CA ALA A 12 5.12 -16.44 -6.60
C ALA A 12 6.10 -16.43 -5.40
N LEU A 13 5.60 -16.29 -4.18
CA LEU A 13 6.40 -16.36 -2.96
C LEU A 13 7.00 -17.77 -2.77
N GLU A 14 6.21 -18.83 -2.94
CA GLU A 14 6.65 -20.23 -2.85
C GLU A 14 7.80 -20.54 -3.81
N GLU A 15 7.68 -20.11 -5.07
CA GLU A 15 8.73 -20.25 -6.08
C GLU A 15 10.03 -19.55 -5.65
N LYS A 16 9.95 -18.34 -5.09
CA LYS A 16 11.12 -17.59 -4.63
C LYS A 16 11.76 -18.19 -3.37
N ILE A 17 10.95 -18.62 -2.40
CA ILE A 17 11.44 -19.29 -1.19
C ILE A 17 12.18 -20.58 -1.56
N SER A 18 11.59 -21.39 -2.45
CA SER A 18 12.15 -22.69 -2.84
C SER A 18 13.46 -22.54 -3.62
N SER A 19 13.50 -21.64 -4.59
CA SER A 19 14.72 -21.38 -5.40
C SER A 19 15.90 -20.84 -4.59
N HIS A 20 15.65 -20.27 -3.42
CA HIS A 20 16.69 -19.70 -2.54
C HIS A 20 16.90 -20.50 -1.24
N ASN A 21 16.31 -21.70 -1.11
CA ASN A 21 16.42 -22.57 0.07
C ASN A 21 16.06 -21.85 1.39
N LEU A 22 15.00 -21.02 1.37
CA LEU A 22 14.57 -20.23 2.53
C LEU A 22 13.48 -20.92 3.38
N ALA A 23 12.87 -22.00 2.89
CA ALA A 23 11.70 -22.63 3.53
C ALA A 23 11.99 -23.17 4.93
N ASP A 24 13.17 -23.77 5.12
CA ASP A 24 13.57 -24.46 6.35
C ASP A 24 14.50 -23.64 7.24
N GLN A 25 14.80 -22.40 6.86
CA GLN A 25 15.66 -21.57 7.70
C GLN A 25 14.92 -21.19 8.99
N PRO A 26 15.56 -21.27 10.17
CA PRO A 26 14.95 -20.95 11.45
C PRO A 26 14.89 -19.43 11.66
N ILE A 27 14.42 -18.70 10.65
CA ILE A 27 14.35 -17.25 10.66
C ILE A 27 12.88 -16.83 10.72
N ASP A 28 12.60 -16.02 11.72
CA ASP A 28 11.29 -15.44 11.90
C ASP A 28 11.17 -14.11 11.15
N ILE A 29 10.01 -13.91 10.54
CA ILE A 29 9.49 -12.66 10.03
C ILE A 29 8.70 -12.02 11.16
N THR A 30 9.21 -10.92 11.70
CA THR A 30 8.53 -10.22 12.80
C THR A 30 7.66 -9.12 12.24
N CYS A 31 6.34 -9.28 12.31
CA CYS A 31 5.36 -8.27 11.93
C CYS A 31 4.96 -7.43 13.16
N LYS A 32 5.08 -6.11 13.05
CA LYS A 32 4.66 -5.16 14.10
C LYS A 32 3.97 -3.95 13.50
N ALA A 33 2.94 -3.46 14.18
CA ALA A 33 2.42 -2.13 13.90
C ALA A 33 3.42 -1.05 14.33
N LEU A 34 3.65 -0.10 13.44
CA LEU A 34 4.44 1.09 13.72
C LEU A 34 3.55 2.19 14.31
N SER A 35 4.08 2.94 15.27
CA SER A 35 3.49 4.24 15.61
C SER A 35 3.54 5.18 14.40
N ALA A 36 2.68 6.21 14.36
CA ALA A 36 2.69 7.21 13.28
C ALA A 36 4.10 7.80 13.07
N ARG A 37 4.81 8.14 14.16
CA ARG A 37 6.19 8.63 14.09
C ARG A 37 7.17 7.63 13.50
N GLN A 38 7.03 6.34 13.79
CA GLN A 38 7.87 5.31 13.19
C GLN A 38 7.55 5.07 11.71
N ALA A 39 6.28 5.21 11.33
CA ALA A 39 5.81 4.95 9.97
C ALA A 39 6.12 6.08 9.00
N ILE A 40 5.77 7.33 9.34
CA ILE A 40 5.90 8.50 8.45
C ILE A 40 6.83 9.59 8.99
N GLY A 41 7.45 9.39 10.16
CA GLY A 41 8.38 10.36 10.74
C GLY A 41 7.66 11.57 11.35
N THR A 42 8.21 12.76 11.12
CA THR A 42 7.62 14.06 11.45
C THR A 42 7.41 14.85 10.15
N PRO A 43 6.37 14.51 9.37
CA PRO A 43 6.11 15.21 8.12
C PRO A 43 5.64 16.65 8.36
N ASP A 44 5.79 17.49 7.33
CA ASP A 44 5.41 18.91 7.39
C ASP A 44 3.87 19.12 7.47
N HIS A 45 3.08 18.08 7.17
CA HIS A 45 1.62 18.09 7.19
C HIS A 45 1.07 17.02 8.12
N ASP A 46 -0.13 17.23 8.67
CA ASP A 46 -0.80 16.34 9.63
C ASP A 46 -2.07 15.67 9.06
N ASP A 47 -2.35 15.87 7.77
CA ASP A 47 -3.57 15.43 7.12
C ASP A 47 -3.57 13.94 6.71
N TYR A 48 -2.47 13.23 6.93
CA TYR A 48 -2.28 11.83 6.57
C TYR A 48 -3.18 10.88 7.39
N PRO A 49 -3.81 9.86 6.77
CA PRO A 49 -4.65 8.88 7.47
C PRO A 49 -3.96 8.21 8.66
N ILE A 50 -2.67 7.89 8.54
CA ILE A 50 -1.88 7.26 9.60
C ILE A 50 -1.64 8.17 10.82
N ILE A 51 -1.62 9.50 10.64
CA ILE A 51 -1.50 10.46 11.74
C ILE A 51 -2.86 10.61 12.44
N LYS A 52 -3.94 10.58 11.67
CA LYS A 52 -5.32 10.63 12.18
C LYS A 52 -5.77 9.32 12.84
N GLY A 53 -4.95 8.27 12.80
CA GLY A 53 -5.26 6.96 13.37
C GLY A 53 -6.28 6.14 12.58
N LYS A 54 -6.57 6.53 11.33
CA LYS A 54 -7.47 5.80 10.43
C LYS A 54 -6.80 4.58 9.80
N GLU A 55 -5.50 4.66 9.61
CA GLU A 55 -4.68 3.56 9.09
C GLU A 55 -3.49 3.30 10.01
N VAL A 56 -2.98 2.08 9.95
CA VAL A 56 -1.78 1.62 10.62
C VAL A 56 -0.82 1.06 9.58
N MET A 57 0.48 1.25 9.80
CA MET A 57 1.51 0.60 9.02
C MET A 57 2.01 -0.65 9.75
N VAL A 58 1.87 -1.82 9.15
CA VAL A 58 2.54 -3.03 9.61
C VAL A 58 3.90 -3.13 8.92
N GLU A 59 4.96 -3.32 9.70
CA GLU A 59 6.31 -3.62 9.21
C GLU A 59 6.68 -5.05 9.56
N ALA A 60 7.14 -5.79 8.56
CA ALA A 60 7.81 -7.06 8.69
C ALA A 60 9.32 -6.85 8.57
N ASP A 61 10.09 -7.53 9.42
CA ASP A 61 11.54 -7.64 9.31
C ASP A 61 11.92 -9.08 8.99
N PHE A 62 12.60 -9.29 7.86
CA PHE A 62 13.17 -10.56 7.44
C PHE A 62 14.64 -10.38 7.10
N LEU A 63 15.55 -10.90 7.95
CA LEU A 63 17.00 -10.76 7.76
C LEU A 63 17.47 -9.30 7.57
N ASN A 64 16.92 -8.36 8.36
CA ASN A 64 17.15 -6.92 8.26
C ASN A 64 16.61 -6.27 6.97
N ALA A 65 15.91 -7.01 6.12
CA ALA A 65 15.15 -6.48 5.01
C ALA A 65 13.71 -6.19 5.49
N LYS A 66 13.30 -4.93 5.38
CA LYS A 66 11.99 -4.47 5.85
C LYS A 66 10.97 -4.42 4.73
N GLY A 67 9.75 -4.87 5.03
CA GLY A 67 8.60 -4.77 4.15
C GLY A 67 7.42 -4.21 4.92
N GLN A 68 6.70 -3.26 4.30
CA GLN A 68 5.60 -2.56 4.96
C GLN A 68 4.29 -2.74 4.21
N SER A 69 3.17 -2.63 4.93
CA SER A 69 1.81 -2.61 4.37
C SER A 69 0.88 -1.73 5.21
N PHE A 70 0.04 -0.92 4.55
CA PHE A 70 -1.05 -0.20 5.21
C PHE A 70 -2.25 -1.11 5.50
N THR A 71 -2.91 -0.89 6.63
CA THR A 71 -4.09 -1.65 7.05
C THR A 71 -4.89 -0.90 8.13
N ASP A 72 -6.14 -1.29 8.31
CA ASP A 72 -7.01 -0.91 9.43
C ASP A 72 -6.91 -1.88 10.62
N GLU A 73 -6.52 -3.14 10.37
CA GLU A 73 -6.38 -4.19 11.38
C GLU A 73 -5.00 -4.82 11.39
N PHE A 74 -4.41 -5.02 12.58
CA PHE A 74 -3.07 -5.62 12.69
C PHE A 74 -2.93 -6.62 13.84
N GLU A 75 -1.86 -7.40 13.78
CA GLU A 75 -1.33 -8.18 14.92
C GLU A 75 0.17 -7.98 15.00
N ASN A 76 0.69 -8.00 16.23
CA ASN A 76 2.12 -8.09 16.47
C ASN A 76 2.47 -9.57 16.62
N ARG A 77 3.15 -10.15 15.64
CA ARG A 77 3.43 -11.59 15.61
C ARG A 77 4.68 -11.94 14.81
N ALA A 78 5.38 -12.96 15.27
CA ALA A 78 6.45 -13.62 14.52
C ALA A 78 5.87 -14.79 13.70
N TYR A 79 6.34 -14.93 12.48
CA TYR A 79 5.99 -15.98 11.54
C TYR A 79 7.24 -16.61 10.97
N ARG A 80 7.22 -17.91 10.69
CA ARG A 80 8.23 -18.48 9.79
C ARG A 80 7.90 -18.14 8.35
N VAL A 81 8.90 -18.18 7.49
CA VAL A 81 8.75 -18.01 6.04
C VAL A 81 7.67 -18.93 5.46
N LYS A 82 7.64 -20.20 5.88
CA LYS A 82 6.62 -21.18 5.46
C LYS A 82 5.21 -20.84 5.96
N ASP A 83 5.07 -20.17 7.09
CA ASP A 83 3.76 -19.84 7.66
C ASP A 83 3.01 -18.85 6.75
N LEU A 84 3.74 -18.00 6.01
CA LEU A 84 3.17 -17.10 5.01
C LEU A 84 2.46 -17.86 3.87
N LEU A 85 3.00 -19.01 3.45
CA LEU A 85 2.43 -19.82 2.37
C LEU A 85 1.10 -20.46 2.79
N SER A 86 1.04 -20.96 4.03
CA SER A 86 -0.18 -21.57 4.60
C SER A 86 -1.13 -20.56 5.26
N MET A 87 -0.79 -19.27 5.30
CA MET A 87 -1.58 -18.27 6.02
C MET A 87 -3.01 -18.16 5.46
N ASP A 88 -4.02 -18.21 6.32
CA ASP A 88 -5.39 -17.87 5.91
C ASP A 88 -5.51 -16.35 5.72
N LEU A 89 -5.85 -15.92 4.51
CA LEU A 89 -5.93 -14.52 4.09
C LEU A 89 -7.36 -13.99 4.07
N SER A 90 -8.24 -14.57 4.88
CA SER A 90 -9.65 -14.19 5.04
C SER A 90 -9.85 -12.81 5.70
N THR A 91 -8.88 -12.32 6.49
CA THR A 91 -8.97 -11.06 7.26
C THR A 91 -7.94 -10.02 6.83
N ASN A 92 -8.25 -8.73 6.98
CA ASN A 92 -7.31 -7.61 6.72
C ASN A 92 -6.02 -7.79 7.55
N ARG A 93 -6.16 -8.15 8.83
CA ARG A 93 -5.04 -8.45 9.73
C ARG A 93 -4.04 -9.46 9.19
N LYS A 94 -4.54 -10.58 8.64
CA LYS A 94 -3.68 -11.62 8.04
C LYS A 94 -3.12 -11.18 6.70
N ARG A 95 -3.92 -10.51 5.87
CA ARG A 95 -3.44 -9.93 4.60
C ARG A 95 -2.33 -8.91 4.82
N ALA A 96 -2.45 -8.02 5.80
CA ALA A 96 -1.40 -7.07 6.16
C ALA A 96 -0.11 -7.78 6.56
N SER A 97 -0.18 -8.76 7.47
CA SER A 97 0.98 -9.54 7.88
C SER A 97 1.64 -10.27 6.71
N PHE A 98 0.84 -10.86 5.83
CA PHE A 98 1.32 -11.55 4.63
C PHE A 98 1.98 -10.58 3.65
N ILE A 99 1.36 -9.45 3.32
CA ILE A 99 1.89 -8.47 2.37
C ILE A 99 3.17 -7.81 2.91
N ALA A 100 3.21 -7.45 4.20
CA ALA A 100 4.43 -6.95 4.83
C ALA A 100 5.56 -7.99 4.74
N GLY A 101 5.27 -9.26 5.08
CA GLY A 101 6.24 -10.36 5.00
C GLY A 101 6.72 -10.64 3.57
N LEU A 102 5.80 -10.65 2.59
CA LEU A 102 6.10 -10.78 1.17
C LEU A 102 7.05 -9.67 0.71
N ASN A 103 6.74 -8.41 1.07
CA ASN A 103 7.57 -7.26 0.76
C ASN A 103 8.97 -7.38 1.39
N ALA A 104 9.08 -7.87 2.62
CA ALA A 104 10.35 -8.07 3.32
C ALA A 104 11.21 -9.14 2.63
N VAL A 105 10.61 -10.28 2.28
CA VAL A 105 11.28 -11.37 1.54
C VAL A 105 11.73 -10.90 0.16
N TYR A 106 10.87 -10.23 -0.60
CA TYR A 106 11.23 -9.73 -1.92
C TYR A 106 12.33 -8.66 -1.86
N ARG A 107 12.35 -7.84 -0.81
CA ARG A 107 13.46 -6.92 -0.56
C ARG A 107 14.76 -7.65 -0.27
N TYR A 108 14.74 -8.64 0.61
CA TYR A 108 15.92 -9.44 0.93
C TYR A 108 16.53 -10.08 -0.32
N LEU A 109 15.70 -10.59 -1.22
CA LEU A 109 16.11 -11.20 -2.48
C LEU A 109 16.54 -10.21 -3.57
N GLY A 110 16.47 -8.89 -3.31
CA GLY A 110 16.79 -7.85 -4.30
C GLY A 110 15.78 -7.75 -5.45
N LEU A 111 14.57 -8.29 -5.28
CA LEU A 111 13.50 -8.27 -6.29
C LEU A 111 12.60 -7.04 -6.17
N ALA A 112 12.63 -6.35 -5.04
CA ALA A 112 11.93 -5.09 -4.79
C ALA A 112 12.75 -4.18 -3.87
N ASP A 113 12.78 -2.88 -4.12
CA ASP A 113 13.59 -1.92 -3.35
C ASP A 113 12.78 -0.78 -2.72
N LYS A 114 11.51 -0.60 -3.12
CA LYS A 114 10.56 0.40 -2.60
C LYS A 114 9.49 -0.19 -1.67
N THR A 115 9.94 -0.96 -0.68
CA THR A 115 9.08 -1.70 0.27
C THR A 115 8.87 -0.98 1.62
N ILE A 116 9.42 0.22 1.76
CA ILE A 116 9.33 1.06 2.96
C ILE A 116 8.74 2.39 2.52
N HIS A 117 7.76 2.89 3.27
CA HIS A 117 7.09 4.14 2.98
C HIS A 117 7.97 5.36 3.20
N CYS A 118 7.61 6.46 2.55
CA CYS A 118 8.27 7.75 2.68
C CYS A 118 8.17 8.29 4.12
N LYS A 119 9.20 9.00 4.59
CA LYS A 119 9.24 9.67 5.90
C LYS A 119 9.54 11.16 5.83
N ASP A 120 9.13 11.89 6.86
CA ASP A 120 9.41 13.31 7.05
C ASP A 120 8.97 14.12 5.83
N LYS A 121 9.93 14.68 5.07
CA LYS A 121 9.68 15.49 3.86
C LYS A 121 9.47 14.65 2.61
N GLU A 122 9.79 13.36 2.65
CA GLU A 122 9.74 12.48 1.49
C GLU A 122 8.35 12.32 0.87
N PRO A 123 7.21 12.32 1.58
CA PRO A 123 5.90 12.22 0.94
C PRO A 123 5.65 13.34 -0.08
N VAL A 124 6.02 14.59 0.25
CA VAL A 124 5.92 15.74 -0.67
C VAL A 124 6.90 15.60 -1.84
N LEU A 125 8.13 15.16 -1.57
CA LEU A 125 9.14 14.95 -2.61
C LEU A 125 8.77 13.79 -3.54
N CYS A 126 8.17 12.73 -3.02
CA CYS A 126 7.68 11.58 -3.77
C CYS A 126 6.56 11.99 -4.72
N ALA A 127 5.59 12.76 -4.21
CA ALA A 127 4.50 13.33 -5.01
C ALA A 127 5.03 14.21 -6.14
N LYS A 128 6.00 15.08 -5.84
CA LYS A 128 6.64 15.93 -6.84
C LYS A 128 7.34 15.10 -7.93
N LYS A 129 8.16 14.12 -7.56
CA LYS A 129 8.87 13.28 -8.53
C LYS A 129 7.94 12.54 -9.49
N LEU A 130 6.81 12.03 -8.99
CA LEU A 130 5.80 11.38 -9.84
C LEU A 130 5.08 12.39 -10.73
N SER A 131 4.71 13.55 -10.18
CA SER A 131 4.11 14.65 -10.93
C SER A 131 5.00 15.12 -12.11
N ASP A 132 6.31 15.21 -11.89
CA ASP A 132 7.29 15.64 -12.90
C ASP A 132 7.39 14.71 -14.13
N ILE A 133 6.95 13.44 -14.01
CA ILE A 133 6.98 12.45 -15.11
C ILE A 133 5.63 12.22 -15.79
N ILE A 134 4.54 12.76 -15.22
CA ILE A 134 3.19 12.63 -15.80
C ILE A 134 2.97 13.78 -16.78
N GLN A 135 2.46 13.47 -17.97
CA GLN A 135 2.16 14.48 -18.97
C GLN A 135 1.05 15.42 -18.46
N LYS A 136 1.21 16.71 -18.76
CA LYS A 136 0.18 17.71 -18.46
C LYS A 136 -1.16 17.32 -19.08
N ASP A 137 -2.25 17.59 -18.36
CA ASP A 137 -3.64 17.34 -18.75
C ASP A 137 -4.02 15.86 -18.92
N SER A 138 -3.14 14.91 -18.56
CA SER A 138 -3.47 13.49 -18.45
C SER A 138 -4.62 13.26 -17.48
N LYS A 139 -5.46 12.25 -17.77
CA LYS A 139 -6.55 11.85 -16.90
C LYS A 139 -6.05 10.83 -15.88
N VAL A 140 -5.94 11.26 -14.62
CA VAL A 140 -5.41 10.45 -13.53
C VAL A 140 -6.55 10.06 -12.58
N LEU A 141 -6.65 8.77 -12.28
CA LEU A 141 -7.49 8.27 -11.21
C LEU A 141 -6.63 8.00 -9.97
N LEU A 142 -7.01 8.59 -8.84
CA LEU A 142 -6.51 8.21 -7.51
C LEU A 142 -7.52 7.29 -6.83
N VAL A 143 -7.09 6.10 -6.41
CA VAL A 143 -7.89 5.17 -5.60
C VAL A 143 -7.34 5.16 -4.17
N GLY A 144 -8.14 5.66 -3.24
CA GLY A 144 -7.77 5.98 -1.86
C GLY A 144 -7.23 7.40 -1.71
N HIS A 145 -7.61 8.10 -0.63
CA HIS A 145 -7.18 9.47 -0.40
C HIS A 145 -5.68 9.55 -0.06
N GLN A 146 -4.89 10.00 -1.04
CA GLN A 146 -3.46 10.26 -0.93
C GLN A 146 -3.18 11.77 -1.08
N PRO A 147 -3.25 12.58 0.00
CA PRO A 147 -3.34 14.04 -0.10
C PRO A 147 -2.22 14.69 -0.92
N ARG A 148 -0.98 14.22 -0.77
CA ARG A 148 0.18 14.79 -1.48
C ARG A 148 0.16 14.49 -2.97
N PHE A 149 -0.30 13.31 -3.37
CA PHE A 149 -0.49 12.97 -4.79
C PHE A 149 -1.67 13.76 -5.36
N LEU A 150 -2.77 13.85 -4.62
CA LEU A 150 -3.95 14.62 -5.02
C LEU A 150 -3.60 16.09 -5.25
N GLU A 151 -2.92 16.74 -4.31
CA GLU A 151 -2.46 18.12 -4.43
C GLU A 151 -1.60 18.34 -5.68
N LYS A 152 -0.59 17.48 -5.90
CA LYS A 152 0.32 17.65 -7.04
C LYS A 152 -0.38 17.37 -8.36
N PHE A 153 -1.10 16.27 -8.47
CA PHE A 153 -1.77 15.91 -9.72
C PHE A 153 -2.88 16.90 -10.06
N ALA A 154 -3.66 17.39 -9.10
CA ALA A 154 -4.70 18.39 -9.37
C ALA A 154 -4.15 19.70 -9.93
N SER A 155 -2.88 20.03 -9.68
CA SER A 155 -2.26 21.26 -10.19
C SER A 155 -1.90 21.23 -11.69
N HIS A 156 -1.85 20.04 -12.32
CA HIS A 156 -1.41 19.91 -13.72
C HIS A 156 -2.06 18.76 -14.52
N CYS A 157 -2.90 17.92 -13.90
CA CYS A 157 -3.65 16.83 -14.53
C CYS A 157 -5.16 17.04 -14.36
N GLN A 158 -5.94 16.29 -15.14
CA GLN A 158 -7.36 16.08 -14.85
C GLN A 158 -7.44 14.92 -13.85
N VAL A 159 -7.97 15.16 -12.65
CA VAL A 159 -7.97 14.15 -11.58
C VAL A 159 -9.39 13.78 -11.19
N ARG A 160 -9.64 12.47 -11.12
CA ARG A 160 -10.75 11.89 -10.34
C ARG A 160 -10.16 11.14 -9.15
N ALA A 161 -10.82 11.19 -8.01
CA ALA A 161 -10.39 10.49 -6.82
C ALA A 161 -11.56 9.72 -6.22
N VAL A 162 -11.37 8.44 -5.90
CA VAL A 162 -12.36 7.60 -5.23
C VAL A 162 -11.83 7.16 -3.87
N ASP A 163 -12.71 7.07 -2.87
CA ASP A 163 -12.36 6.58 -1.53
C ASP A 163 -13.51 5.76 -0.92
N LEU A 164 -13.16 4.79 -0.07
CA LEU A 164 -14.10 4.01 0.74
C LEU A 164 -14.47 4.74 2.04
N ASP A 165 -13.61 5.64 2.52
CA ASP A 165 -13.83 6.41 3.73
C ASP A 165 -14.95 7.42 3.52
N GLN A 166 -16.11 7.13 4.14
CA GLN A 166 -17.30 7.98 4.08
C GLN A 166 -17.08 9.37 4.66
N GLU A 167 -16.07 9.57 5.50
CA GLU A 167 -15.71 10.91 5.94
C GLU A 167 -15.00 11.72 4.87
N ASN A 168 -14.41 11.10 3.84
CA ASN A 168 -13.77 11.80 2.72
C ASN A 168 -14.75 12.03 1.57
N VAL A 169 -15.63 11.06 1.30
CA VAL A 169 -16.60 11.10 0.21
C VAL A 169 -17.43 12.39 0.21
N GLY A 170 -17.56 13.01 -0.96
CA GLY A 170 -18.31 14.24 -1.19
C GLY A 170 -17.60 15.53 -0.73
N LYS A 171 -16.43 15.43 -0.09
CA LYS A 171 -15.61 16.60 0.26
C LYS A 171 -14.68 16.98 -0.87
N ASP A 172 -14.39 18.26 -0.96
CA ASP A 172 -13.42 18.80 -1.90
C ASP A 172 -12.04 18.93 -1.26
N PHE A 173 -11.02 18.38 -1.93
CA PHE A 173 -9.62 18.58 -1.60
C PHE A 173 -8.90 19.06 -2.85
N PHE A 174 -8.23 20.21 -2.78
CA PHE A 174 -7.50 20.78 -3.92
C PHE A 174 -8.37 20.93 -5.18
N ALA A 175 -9.63 21.35 -4.99
CA ALA A 175 -10.67 21.46 -6.05
C ALA A 175 -11.05 20.14 -6.74
N VAL A 176 -10.76 18.99 -6.11
CA VAL A 176 -11.21 17.67 -6.54
C VAL A 176 -12.15 17.10 -5.48
N THR A 177 -13.38 16.79 -5.90
CA THR A 177 -14.36 16.09 -5.06
C THR A 177 -13.99 14.61 -4.94
N ILE A 178 -13.98 14.07 -3.72
CA ILE A 178 -13.81 12.63 -3.51
C ILE A 178 -15.12 11.92 -3.86
N GLU A 179 -15.03 11.05 -4.85
CA GLU A 179 -16.15 10.24 -5.33
C GLU A 179 -16.30 8.95 -4.51
N PRO A 180 -17.51 8.41 -4.40
CA PRO A 180 -17.74 7.15 -3.69
C PRO A 180 -17.35 5.95 -4.56
N GLU A 181 -17.26 4.77 -3.95
CA GLU A 181 -16.74 3.55 -4.61
C GLU A 181 -17.55 3.10 -5.82
N GLU A 182 -18.83 3.44 -5.90
CA GLU A 182 -19.73 3.07 -7.01
C GLU A 182 -19.26 3.69 -8.33
N HIS A 183 -18.53 4.80 -8.27
CA HIS A 183 -17.98 5.48 -9.43
C HIS A 183 -16.65 4.88 -9.93
N THR A 184 -16.05 3.94 -9.18
CA THR A 184 -14.72 3.38 -9.49
C THR A 184 -14.65 2.83 -10.92
N LYS A 185 -15.66 2.07 -11.36
CA LYS A 185 -15.68 1.48 -12.71
C LYS A 185 -15.75 2.55 -13.80
N GLU A 186 -16.53 3.59 -13.60
CA GLU A 186 -16.64 4.70 -14.54
C GLU A 186 -15.33 5.49 -14.60
N ALA A 187 -14.73 5.76 -13.44
CA ALA A 187 -13.47 6.48 -13.34
C ALA A 187 -12.30 5.73 -13.98
N ILE A 188 -12.25 4.39 -13.83
CA ILE A 188 -11.27 3.52 -14.51
C ILE A 188 -11.40 3.63 -16.03
N ASN A 189 -12.64 3.59 -16.56
CA ASN A 189 -12.87 3.73 -18.01
C ASN A 189 -12.52 5.12 -18.54
N TRP A 190 -12.54 6.13 -17.69
CA TRP A 190 -12.25 7.52 -18.05
C TRP A 190 -10.75 7.83 -18.06
N CYS A 191 -9.97 7.24 -17.16
CA CYS A 191 -8.57 7.61 -16.91
C CYS A 191 -7.57 7.00 -17.89
N ASP A 192 -6.43 7.68 -18.06
CA ASP A 192 -5.26 7.18 -18.77
C ASP A 192 -4.29 6.44 -17.81
N MET A 193 -4.34 6.78 -16.52
CA MET A 193 -3.44 6.24 -15.49
C MET A 193 -4.14 6.12 -14.14
N ILE A 194 -3.88 5.03 -13.42
CA ILE A 194 -4.41 4.76 -12.08
C ILE A 194 -3.27 4.75 -11.08
N PHE A 195 -3.41 5.51 -10.00
CA PHE A 195 -2.62 5.34 -8.78
C PHE A 195 -3.52 4.80 -7.69
N ALA A 196 -3.35 3.52 -7.38
CA ALA A 196 -4.07 2.88 -6.30
C ALA A 196 -3.18 2.74 -5.07
N THR A 197 -3.73 3.05 -3.90
CA THR A 197 -3.07 2.78 -2.62
C THR A 197 -2.81 1.28 -2.43
N GLY A 198 -1.70 0.93 -1.77
CA GLY A 198 -1.37 -0.45 -1.44
C GLY A 198 -2.41 -1.13 -0.51
N SER A 199 -3.21 -0.35 0.22
CA SER A 199 -4.29 -0.91 1.05
C SER A 199 -5.39 -1.59 0.23
N THR A 200 -5.52 -1.31 -1.07
CA THR A 200 -6.43 -2.05 -1.99
C THR A 200 -6.13 -3.56 -2.05
N ILE A 201 -4.86 -3.95 -1.85
CA ILE A 201 -4.46 -5.36 -1.76
C ILE A 201 -4.80 -5.92 -0.37
N VAL A 202 -4.77 -5.10 0.69
CA VAL A 202 -5.02 -5.57 2.05
C VAL A 202 -6.52 -5.62 2.36
N ASN A 203 -7.34 -4.73 1.83
CA ASN A 203 -8.79 -4.73 1.99
C ASN A 203 -9.52 -5.55 0.92
N ASN A 204 -8.79 -6.15 -0.03
CA ASN A 204 -9.30 -7.00 -1.09
C ASN A 204 -10.19 -6.29 -2.14
N THR A 205 -9.85 -5.05 -2.51
CA THR A 205 -10.59 -4.28 -3.53
C THR A 205 -9.83 -4.03 -4.84
N ILE A 206 -8.63 -4.60 -5.01
CA ILE A 206 -7.77 -4.46 -6.21
C ILE A 206 -8.30 -5.15 -7.49
N SER A 207 -9.54 -5.61 -7.52
CA SER A 207 -10.10 -6.49 -8.58
C SER A 207 -10.83 -5.77 -9.70
#